data_AF-A0A958EJF4-F1
#
_entry.id   AF-A0A958EJF4-F1
#
_cell.length_a   1.000
_cell.length_b   1.000
_cell.length_c   1.000
_cell.angle_alpha   90.00
_cell.angle_beta   90.00
_cell.angle_gamma   90.00
#
_symmetry.space_group_name_H-M   'P 1'
#
loop_
_entity.id
_entity.type
_entity.pdbx_description
1 polymer ?
#
loop_
_entity_poly.entity_id
_entity_poly.type
_entity_poly.pdbx_seq_one_letter_code
_entity_poly.pdbx_strand_id
1 'polypeptide(L)' 'DQSIDWLKSQLNSNWNLAKDHPEYGSMTASQFLANWLAHDYLHMRQILKVKFAYLRQRSGQELNYAGPW' A
#
# COMPACT_ATOMS: atom_id res chain seq x y z
N ASP A 1 5.23 -15.40 -5.32
CA ASP A 1 6.02 -15.70 -4.10
C ASP A 1 7.49 -15.32 -4.19
N GLN A 2 8.13 -15.36 -5.37
CA GLN A 2 9.55 -15.03 -5.56
C GLN A 2 10.03 -13.73 -4.89
N SER A 3 9.25 -12.62 -4.96
CA SER A 3 9.63 -11.35 -4.31
C SER A 3 9.59 -11.42 -2.78
N ILE A 4 8.66 -12.19 -2.22
CA ILE A 4 8.53 -12.39 -0.77
C ILE A 4 9.60 -13.36 -0.27
N ASP A 5 9.93 -14.39 -1.05
CA ASP A 5 11.01 -15.31 -0.71
C ASP A 5 12.37 -14.62 -0.77
N TRP A 6 12.57 -13.73 -1.76
CA TRP A 6 13.72 -12.83 -1.78
C TRP A 6 13.74 -11.94 -0.53
N LEU A 7 12.64 -11.29 -0.17
CA LEU A 7 12.57 -10.44 1.02
C LEU A 7 12.93 -11.21 2.31
N LYS A 8 12.44 -12.44 2.47
CA LYS A 8 12.76 -13.32 3.61
C LYS A 8 14.25 -13.65 3.68
N SER A 9 14.93 -13.76 2.53
CA SER A 9 16.39 -13.96 2.52
C SER A 9 17.19 -12.75 3.04
N GLN A 10 16.56 -11.57 3.14
CA GLN A 10 17.19 -10.31 3.56
C GLN A 10 16.98 -9.97 5.04
N LEU A 11 16.38 -10.85 5.85
CA LEU A 11 16.03 -10.54 7.24
C LEU A 11 17.23 -10.09 8.11
N ASN A 12 18.43 -10.62 7.84
CA ASN A 12 19.66 -10.28 8.54
C ASN A 12 20.45 -9.11 7.91
N SER A 13 19.93 -8.46 6.87
CA SER A 13 20.57 -7.32 6.22
C SER A 13 20.51 -6.05 7.10
N ASN A 14 21.41 -5.09 6.86
CA ASN A 14 21.36 -3.80 7.55
C ASN A 14 20.26 -2.90 6.98
N TRP A 15 19.07 -2.93 7.60
CA TRP A 15 17.90 -2.15 7.19
C TRP A 15 17.99 -0.64 7.45
N ASN A 16 18.99 -0.20 8.23
CA ASN A 16 19.25 1.22 8.47
C ASN A 16 20.15 1.85 7.39
N LEU A 17 20.64 1.07 6.42
CA LEU A 17 21.38 1.60 5.28
C LEU A 17 20.51 2.61 4.54
N ALA A 18 21.02 3.81 4.33
CA ALA A 18 20.32 4.90 3.68
C ALA A 18 20.95 5.30 2.34
N LYS A 19 20.10 5.80 1.45
CA LYS A 19 20.48 6.45 0.20
C LYS A 19 19.70 7.75 0.07
N ASP A 20 20.34 8.75 -0.52
CA ASP A 20 19.71 10.04 -0.75
C ASP A 20 18.84 9.98 -2.00
N HIS A 21 17.55 10.17 -1.82
CA HIS A 21 16.59 10.38 -2.90
C HIS A 21 16.63 11.85 -3.32
N PRO A 22 16.68 12.17 -4.63
CA PRO A 22 16.77 13.55 -5.12
C PRO A 22 15.69 14.49 -4.56
N GLU A 23 14.49 13.98 -4.32
CA GLU A 23 13.33 14.77 -3.88
C GLU A 23 12.99 14.60 -2.39
N TYR A 24 13.34 13.47 -1.79
CA TYR A 24 12.87 13.09 -0.45
C TYR A 24 13.99 13.01 0.60
N GLY A 25 15.22 13.32 0.20
CA GLY A 25 16.39 13.27 1.08
C GLY A 25 16.76 11.84 1.47
N SER A 26 17.40 11.69 2.63
CA SER A 26 17.91 10.39 3.07
C SER A 26 16.78 9.42 3.40
N MET A 27 16.79 8.25 2.75
CA MET A 27 15.82 7.19 2.95
C MET A 27 16.51 5.88 3.28
N THR A 28 16.11 5.25 4.38
CA THR A 28 16.60 3.91 4.76
C THR A 28 15.90 2.81 3.96
N ALA A 29 16.53 1.64 3.86
CA ALA A 29 15.91 0.46 3.27
C ALA A 29 14.60 0.07 3.99
N SER A 30 14.55 0.21 5.32
CA SER A 30 13.32 -0.03 6.11
C SER A 30 12.20 0.95 5.77
N GLN A 31 12.51 2.24 5.63
CA GLN A 31 11.55 3.26 5.22
C GLN A 31 11.02 2.97 3.82
N PHE A 32 11.89 2.56 2.89
CA PHE A 32 11.48 2.24 1.52
C PHE A 32 10.49 1.07 1.49
N LEU A 33 10.78 -0.03 2.20
CA LEU A 33 9.87 -1.19 2.27
C LEU A 33 8.52 -0.85 2.92
N ALA A 34 8.52 -0.07 4.01
CA ALA A 34 7.28 0.36 4.67
C ALA A 34 6.41 1.22 3.75
N ASN A 35 7.02 2.13 2.98
CA ASN A 35 6.32 2.95 2.00
C ASN A 35 5.78 2.13 0.82
N TRP A 36 6.47 1.06 0.42
CA TRP A 36 5.95 0.15 -0.60
C TRP A 36 4.65 -0.53 -0.12
N LEU A 37 4.62 -1.04 1.11
CA LEU A 37 3.38 -1.60 1.67
C LEU A 37 2.27 -0.55 1.81
N ALA A 38 2.61 0.68 2.19
CA ALA A 38 1.65 1.78 2.23
C ALA A 38 1.07 2.08 0.84
N HIS A 39 1.88 2.02 -0.21
CA HIS A 39 1.44 2.20 -1.59
C HIS A 39 0.45 1.11 -2.02
N ASP A 40 0.68 -0.14 -1.65
CA ASP A 40 -0.27 -1.23 -1.89
C ASP A 40 -1.62 -0.98 -1.19
N TYR A 41 -1.60 -0.44 0.03
CA TYR A 41 -2.82 -0.04 0.74
C TYR A 41 -3.58 1.06 0.01
N LEU A 42 -2.88 2.04 -0.57
CA LEU A 42 -3.50 3.10 -1.38
C LEU A 42 -4.15 2.52 -2.64
N HIS A 43 -3.50 1.59 -3.33
CA HIS A 43 -4.08 0.91 -4.49
C HIS A 43 -5.30 0.07 -4.13
N MET A 44 -5.25 -0.68 -3.02
CA MET A 44 -6.43 -1.41 -2.53
C MET A 44 -7.59 -0.45 -2.24
N ARG A 45 -7.32 0.69 -1.59
CA ARG A 45 -8.33 1.73 -1.33
C ARG A 45 -8.92 2.29 -2.63
N GLN A 46 -8.10 2.55 -3.66
CA GLN A 46 -8.57 3.01 -4.97
C GLN A 46 -9.51 2.00 -5.63
N ILE A 47 -9.12 0.72 -5.65
CA ILE A 47 -9.94 -0.37 -6.22
C ILE A 47 -11.26 -0.49 -5.47
N LEU A 48 -11.21 -0.49 -4.13
CA LEU A 48 -12.42 -0.62 -3.31
C LEU A 48 -13.36 0.57 -3.49
N LYS A 49 -12.84 1.79 -3.66
CA LYS A 49 -13.67 2.97 -3.95
C LYS A 49 -14.47 2.79 -5.24
N VAL A 50 -13.83 2.29 -6.30
CA VAL A 50 -14.51 2.03 -7.58
C VAL A 50 -15.57 0.94 -7.42
N LYS A 51 -15.23 -0.17 -6.73
CA LYS A 51 -16.18 -1.25 -6.46
C LYS A 51 -17.38 -0.80 -5.62
N PHE A 52 -17.14 0.05 -4.61
CA PHE A 52 -18.19 0.60 -3.75
C PHE A 52 -19.14 1.51 -4.55
N ALA A 53 -18.59 2.41 -5.38
CA ALA A 53 -19.38 3.26 -6.26
C ALA A 53 -20.21 2.43 -7.26
N TYR A 54 -19.60 1.41 -7.87
CA TYR A 54 -20.27 0.50 -8.78
C TYR A 54 -21.41 -0.27 -8.09
N LEU A 55 -21.19 -0.78 -6.87
CA LEU A 55 -22.21 -1.47 -6.09
C LEU A 55 -23.40 -0.56 -5.81
N ARG A 56 -23.15 0.68 -5.36
CA ARG A 56 -24.20 1.69 -5.12
C ARG A 56 -25.00 1.97 -6.39
N GLN A 57 -24.31 2.20 -7.51
CA GLN A 57 -24.96 2.46 -8.79
C GLN A 57 -25.79 1.26 -9.28
N ARG A 58 -25.25 0.04 -9.16
CA ARG A 58 -25.88 -1.17 -9.70
C ARG A 58 -27.06 -1.65 -8.86
N SER A 59 -27.00 -1.49 -7.53
CA SER A 59 -28.08 -1.89 -6.63
C SER A 59 -29.22 -0.86 -6.59
N GLY A 60 -28.93 0.41 -6.89
CA GLY A 60 -29.87 1.51 -6.70
C GLY A 60 -30.20 1.77 -5.22
N GLN A 61 -29.44 1.19 -4.29
CA GLN A 61 -29.65 1.30 -2.85
C GLN A 61 -28.71 2.32 -2.23
N GLU A 62 -29.22 3.05 -1.24
CA GLU A 62 -28.39 3.83 -0.34
C GLU A 62 -27.63 2.89 0.62
N LEU A 63 -26.30 3.02 0.65
CA LEU A 63 -25.42 2.11 1.42
C LEU A 63 -25.10 2.67 2.82
N ASN A 64 -25.94 3.54 3.37
CA ASN A 64 -25.64 4.31 4.59
C ASN A 64 -25.51 3.44 5.84
N TYR A 65 -26.16 2.27 5.88
CA TYR A 65 -25.99 1.31 6.98
C TYR A 65 -24.54 0.82 7.13
N ALA A 66 -23.79 0.74 6.03
CA ALA A 66 -22.38 0.32 6.05
C ALA A 66 -21.43 1.39 6.64
N GLY A 67 -21.95 2.59 6.96
CA GLY A 67 -21.17 3.73 7.42
C GLY A 67 -20.59 4.59 6.28
N PRO A 68 -19.90 5.68 6.62
CA PRO A 68 -19.26 6.54 5.64
C PRO A 68 -18.08 5.81 4.97
N TRP A 69 -17.91 6.09 3.68
CA TRP A 69 -16.76 5.65 2.87
C TRP A 69 -15.63 6.69 2.90
#